data_AF-A0A497EW86-F1
#
_entry.id   AF-A0A497EW86-F1
#
_cell.length_a   1.000
_cell.length_b   1.000
_cell.length_c   1.000
_cell.angle_alpha   90.00
_cell.angle_beta   90.00
_cell.angle_gamma   90.00
#
_symmetry.space_group_name_H-M   'P 1'
#
loop_
_entity.id
_entity.type
_entity.pdbx_description
1 polymer ?
#
loop_
_entity_poly.entity_id
_entity_poly.type
_entity_poly.pdbx_seq_one_letter_code
_entity_poly.pdbx_strand_id
1 'polypeptide(L)'
;MQVTLIELATSIALLSILALIAIKLKLIDKSGVISALLIGSLILFFGGWKWLLLMFSFLLVAGLATKYKYNLKFKLGVAESKGGVRAWKNVIGNGGVATIFAIAEGTLGGGSFFGGFL
;
A
#
# COMPACT_ATOMS: atom_id res chain seq x y z
N MET A 1 -4.96 0.39 25.42
CA MET A 1 -5.67 -0.42 24.40
C MET A 1 -5.14 -1.84 24.50
N GLN A 2 -5.96 -2.79 24.96
CA GLN A 2 -5.60 -4.21 24.92
C GLN A 2 -5.85 -4.72 23.50
N VAL A 3 -4.80 -5.18 22.81
CA VAL A 3 -4.95 -5.86 21.52
C VAL A 3 -5.35 -7.30 21.81
N THR A 4 -6.47 -7.75 21.25
CA THR A 4 -6.93 -9.13 21.42
C THR A 4 -6.19 -10.07 20.45
N LEU A 5 -6.11 -11.35 20.79
CA LEU A 5 -5.55 -12.37 19.88
C LEU A 5 -6.30 -12.43 18.54
N ILE A 6 -7.61 -12.15 18.56
CA ILE A 6 -8.47 -12.14 17.36
C ILE A 6 -8.10 -10.96 16.45
N GLU A 7 -7.89 -9.76 17.00
CA GLU A 7 -7.46 -8.59 16.23
C GLU A 7 -6.07 -8.77 15.61
N LEU A 8 -5.15 -9.38 16.35
CA LEU A 8 -3.82 -9.70 15.82
C LEU A 8 -3.91 -10.72 14.68
N ALA A 9 -4.67 -11.80 14.87
CA ALA A 9 -4.84 -12.83 13.85
C ALA A 9 -5.52 -12.29 12.59
N THR A 10 -6.57 -11.48 12.72
CA THR A 10 -7.26 -10.84 11.59
C THR A 10 -6.36 -9.84 10.86
N SER A 11 -5.54 -9.07 11.59
CA SER A 11 -4.56 -8.15 10.99
C SER A 11 -3.51 -8.88 10.15
N ILE A 12 -2.94 -9.96 10.70
CA ILE A 12 -1.96 -10.80 10.00
C ILE A 12 -2.59 -11.44 8.75
N ALA A 13 -3.81 -11.98 8.89
CA ALA A 13 -4.54 -12.58 7.78
C ALA A 13 -4.79 -11.55 6.66
N LEU A 14 -5.28 -10.36 7.02
CA LEU A 14 -5.57 -9.29 6.06
C LEU A 14 -4.31 -8.84 5.32
N LEU A 15 -3.23 -8.52 6.04
CA LEU A 15 -1.95 -8.12 5.43
C LEU A 15 -1.39 -9.20 4.51
N SER A 16 -1.48 -10.46 4.93
CA SER A 16 -1.01 -11.61 4.12
C SER A 16 -1.81 -11.77 2.84
N ILE A 17 -3.15 -11.69 2.91
CA ILE A 17 -4.04 -11.79 1.74
C ILE A 17 -3.72 -10.67 0.74
N LEU A 18 -3.63 -9.42 1.21
CA LEU A 18 -3.35 -8.27 0.36
C LEU A 18 -1.95 -8.36 -0.28
N ALA A 19 -0.93 -8.77 0.48
CA ALA A 19 0.41 -8.99 -0.04
C ALA A 19 0.42 -10.09 -1.12
N LEU A 20 -0.28 -11.20 -0.90
CA LEU A 20 -0.41 -12.28 -1.88
C LEU A 20 -1.08 -11.81 -3.17
N ILE A 21 -2.14 -11.00 -3.08
CA ILE A 21 -2.80 -10.42 -4.26
C ILE A 21 -1.82 -9.52 -5.01
N ALA A 22 -1.10 -8.64 -4.32
CA ALA A 22 -0.13 -7.73 -4.93
C ALA A 22 1.01 -8.49 -5.64
N ILE A 23 1.47 -9.62 -5.08
CA ILE A 23 2.47 -10.50 -5.71
C ILE A 23 1.89 -11.21 -6.93
N LYS A 24 0.68 -11.80 -6.81
CA LYS A 24 0.02 -12.52 -7.93
C LYS A 24 -0.22 -11.62 -9.14
N LEU A 25 -0.63 -10.38 -8.88
CA LEU A 25 -0.81 -9.35 -9.91
C LEU A 25 0.52 -8.73 -10.36
N LYS A 26 1.66 -9.18 -9.81
CA LYS A 26 3.02 -8.67 -10.07
C LYS A 26 3.09 -7.14 -9.90
N LEU A 27 2.43 -6.56 -8.90
CA LEU A 27 2.43 -5.11 -8.67
C LEU A 27 3.71 -4.66 -7.97
N ILE A 28 4.23 -5.51 -7.09
CA ILE A 28 5.43 -5.24 -6.28
C ILE A 28 6.40 -6.43 -6.34
N ASP A 29 7.70 -6.16 -6.18
CA ASP A 29 8.73 -7.20 -6.05
C ASP A 29 8.96 -7.60 -4.58
N LYS A 30 9.89 -8.53 -4.33
CA LYS A 30 10.19 -9.01 -2.97
C LYS A 30 10.57 -7.88 -2.00
N SER A 31 11.31 -6.87 -2.47
CA SER A 31 11.66 -5.71 -1.65
C SER A 31 10.42 -4.86 -1.36
N GLY A 32 9.54 -4.71 -2.36
CA GLY A 32 8.26 -4.04 -2.21
C GLY A 32 7.34 -4.73 -1.21
N VAL A 33 7.34 -6.07 -1.14
CA VAL A 33 6.54 -6.83 -0.16
C VAL A 33 6.96 -6.51 1.27
N ILE A 34 8.28 -6.49 1.54
CA ILE A 34 8.80 -6.18 2.88
C ILE A 34 8.36 -4.76 3.29
N SER A 35 8.52 -3.79 2.40
CA SER A 35 8.07 -2.42 2.66
C SER A 35 6.55 -2.32 2.79
N ALA A 36 5.78 -3.07 2.00
CA ALA A 36 4.33 -3.07 2.06
C ALA A 36 3.79 -3.67 3.36
N LEU A 37 4.46 -4.70 3.90
CA LEU A 37 4.12 -5.25 5.22
C LEU A 37 4.41 -4.24 6.33
N LEU A 38 5.55 -3.53 6.28
CA LEU A 38 5.87 -2.49 7.24
C LEU A 38 4.88 -1.33 7.20
N ILE A 39 4.70 -0.72 6.02
CA ILE A 39 3.79 0.40 5.79
C ILE A 39 2.34 -0.02 6.09
N GLY A 40 1.91 -1.17 5.60
CA GLY A 40 0.57 -1.70 5.82
C GLY A 40 0.28 -1.95 7.30
N SER A 41 1.27 -2.44 8.07
CA SER A 41 1.12 -2.64 9.51
C SER A 41 0.96 -1.31 10.26
N LEU A 42 1.76 -0.29 9.89
CA LEU A 42 1.65 1.05 10.49
C LEU A 42 0.29 1.69 10.16
N ILE A 43 -0.12 1.63 8.91
CA ILE A 43 -1.41 2.16 8.47
C ILE A 43 -2.57 1.44 9.16
N LEU A 44 -2.50 0.12 9.29
CA LEU A 44 -3.52 -0.66 9.98
C LEU A 44 -3.57 -0.33 11.48
N PHE A 45 -2.42 -0.13 12.12
CA PHE A 45 -2.33 0.19 13.54
C PHE A 45 -2.86 1.58 13.88
N PHE A 46 -2.49 2.60 13.10
CA PHE A 46 -2.87 3.99 13.39
C PHE A 46 -4.16 4.45 12.70
N GLY A 47 -4.41 4.00 11.47
CA GLY A 47 -5.59 4.37 10.67
C GLY A 47 -6.69 3.31 10.63
N GLY A 48 -6.38 2.05 10.93
CA GLY A 48 -7.35 0.96 10.88
C GLY A 48 -7.59 0.40 9.47
N TRP A 49 -8.50 -0.58 9.38
CA TRP A 49 -8.71 -1.38 8.17
C TRP A 49 -9.22 -0.57 6.96
N LYS A 50 -9.97 0.52 7.19
CA LYS A 50 -10.46 1.39 6.12
C LYS A 50 -9.31 2.08 5.37
N TRP A 51 -8.31 2.59 6.10
CA TRP A 51 -7.11 3.17 5.49
C TRP A 51 -6.32 2.13 4.72
N LEU A 52 -6.17 0.93 5.27
CA LEU A 52 -5.46 -0.15 4.60
C LEU A 52 -6.13 -0.53 3.26
N LEU A 53 -7.47 -0.64 3.23
CA LEU A 53 -8.20 -0.91 1.99
C LEU A 53 -8.08 0.22 0.97
N LEU A 54 -8.10 1.47 1.42
CA LEU A 54 -7.88 2.63 0.55
C LEU A 54 -6.48 2.61 -0.08
N MET A 55 -5.45 2.28 0.71
CA MET A 55 -4.08 2.18 0.18
C MET A 55 -3.96 1.04 -0.81
N PHE A 56 -4.58 -0.08 -0.49
CA PHE A 56 -4.55 -1.24 -1.36
C PHE A 56 -5.29 -0.98 -2.67
N SER A 57 -6.45 -0.31 -2.63
CA SER A 57 -7.18 0.06 -3.86
C SER A 57 -6.37 1.02 -4.72
N PHE A 58 -5.70 2.01 -4.12
CA PHE A 58 -4.78 2.87 -4.83
C PHE A 58 -3.63 2.09 -5.48
N LEU A 59 -2.96 1.20 -4.72
CA LEU A 59 -1.90 0.34 -5.25
C LEU A 59 -2.38 -0.51 -6.43
N LEU A 60 -3.58 -1.11 -6.29
CA LEU A 60 -4.21 -1.95 -7.30
C LEU A 60 -4.48 -1.15 -8.58
N VAL A 61 -5.24 -0.06 -8.47
CA VAL A 61 -5.64 0.77 -9.62
C VAL A 61 -4.41 1.38 -10.29
N ALA A 62 -3.51 2.01 -9.52
CA ALA A 62 -2.30 2.58 -10.06
C ALA A 62 -1.41 1.51 -10.69
N GLY A 63 -1.31 0.32 -10.09
CA GLY A 63 -0.50 -0.78 -10.61
C GLY A 63 -1.03 -1.34 -11.93
N LEU A 64 -2.34 -1.53 -12.02
CA LEU A 64 -3.01 -1.92 -13.27
C LEU A 64 -2.85 -0.83 -14.34
N ALA A 65 -3.02 0.44 -13.97
CA ALA A 65 -2.82 1.57 -14.87
C ALA A 65 -1.37 1.66 -15.38
N THR A 66 -0.37 1.40 -14.53
CA THR A 66 1.04 1.32 -14.95
C THR A 66 1.24 0.26 -16.04
N LYS A 67 0.63 -0.93 -15.87
CA LYS A 67 0.73 -2.05 -16.81
C LYS A 67 -0.12 -1.90 -18.07
N TYR A 68 -1.18 -1.12 -18.00
CA TYR A 68 -2.03 -0.86 -19.15
C TYR A 68 -1.20 -0.26 -20.30
N LYS A 69 -1.28 -0.90 -21.48
CA LYS A 69 -0.50 -0.55 -22.67
C LYS A 69 1.01 -0.41 -22.40
N TYR A 70 1.58 -1.27 -21.55
CA TYR A 70 3.01 -1.21 -21.20
C TYR A 70 3.93 -1.19 -22.42
N ASN A 71 3.69 -2.03 -23.44
CA ASN A 71 4.50 -2.07 -24.66
C ASN A 71 4.53 -0.74 -25.42
N LEU A 72 3.42 0.02 -25.41
CA LEU A 72 3.38 1.35 -25.99
C LEU A 72 4.24 2.32 -25.18
N LYS A 73 4.06 2.33 -23.85
CA LYS A 73 4.87 3.16 -22.94
C LYS A 73 6.36 2.83 -23.03
N PHE A 74 6.70 1.57 -23.26
CA PHE A 74 8.07 1.10 -23.43
C PHE A 74 8.68 1.63 -24.72
N LYS A 75 7.95 1.55 -25.84
CA LYS A 75 8.38 2.16 -27.12
C LYS A 75 8.53 3.68 -27.03
N LEU A 76 7.74 4.33 -26.19
CA LEU A 76 7.81 5.77 -25.91
C LEU A 76 8.89 6.16 -24.89
N GLY A 77 9.61 5.19 -24.29
CA GLY A 77 10.64 5.45 -23.28
C GLY A 77 10.12 5.89 -21.90
N VAL A 78 8.80 5.81 -21.65
CA VAL A 78 8.14 6.25 -20.42
C VAL A 78 7.58 5.09 -19.58
N ALA A 79 7.91 3.85 -19.93
CA ALA A 79 7.47 2.68 -19.16
C ALA A 79 8.15 2.62 -17.79
N GLU A 80 7.37 2.28 -16.77
CA GLU A 80 7.89 1.91 -15.46
C GLU A 80 8.86 0.72 -15.59
N SER A 81 9.92 0.74 -14.79
CA SER A 81 10.93 -0.30 -14.82
C SER A 81 10.38 -1.70 -14.49
N LYS A 82 11.15 -2.75 -14.83
CA LYS A 82 10.85 -4.15 -14.47
C LYS A 82 9.45 -4.65 -14.87
N GLY A 83 8.91 -4.20 -16.01
CA GLY A 83 7.59 -4.66 -16.47
C GLY A 83 6.43 -4.06 -15.67
N GLY A 84 6.64 -2.89 -15.06
CA GLY A 84 5.65 -2.22 -14.21
C GLY A 84 5.59 -2.76 -12.78
N VAL A 85 6.60 -3.53 -12.35
CA VAL A 85 6.72 -4.07 -10.99
C VAL A 85 7.46 -3.06 -10.11
N ARG A 86 6.86 -2.67 -8.99
CA ARG A 86 7.40 -1.64 -8.09
C ARG A 86 8.31 -2.23 -7.01
N ALA A 87 9.44 -1.59 -6.77
CA ALA A 87 10.37 -1.92 -5.69
C ALA A 87 10.05 -1.15 -4.39
N TRP A 88 10.77 -1.48 -3.31
CA TRP A 88 10.64 -0.86 -1.99
C TRP A 88 10.61 0.68 -2.02
N LYS A 89 11.43 1.32 -2.87
CA LYS A 89 11.51 2.79 -2.99
C LYS A 89 10.16 3.41 -3.37
N ASN A 90 9.43 2.76 -4.27
CA ASN A 90 8.14 3.24 -4.74
C ASN A 90 7.04 2.99 -3.68
N VAL A 91 7.13 1.86 -2.97
CA VAL A 91 6.21 1.53 -1.87
C VAL A 91 6.38 2.50 -0.69
N ILE A 92 7.61 2.77 -0.26
CA ILE A 92 7.88 3.74 0.82
C ILE A 92 7.59 5.16 0.35
N GLY A 93 7.95 5.52 -0.89
CA GLY A 93 7.69 6.87 -1.41
C GLY A 93 6.20 7.22 -1.41
N ASN A 94 5.36 6.33 -1.93
CA ASN A 94 3.90 6.56 -1.95
C ASN A 94 3.23 6.27 -0.60
N GLY A 95 3.62 5.16 0.04
CA GLY A 95 2.99 4.70 1.28
C GLY A 95 3.44 5.42 2.54
N GLY A 96 4.63 6.04 2.51
CA GLY A 96 5.19 6.77 3.65
C GLY A 96 4.40 8.03 3.98
N VAL A 97 3.99 8.80 2.96
CA VAL A 97 3.11 9.96 3.15
C VAL A 97 1.79 9.53 3.79
N ALA A 98 1.15 8.50 3.24
CA ALA A 98 -0.08 7.95 3.82
C ALA A 98 0.11 7.45 5.26
N THR A 99 1.28 6.90 5.58
CA THR A 99 1.61 6.46 6.95
C THR A 99 1.74 7.63 7.92
N ILE A 100 2.36 8.75 7.49
CA ILE A 100 2.44 9.97 8.30
C ILE A 100 1.02 10.47 8.64
N PHE A 101 0.12 10.52 7.65
CA PHE A 101 -1.26 10.92 7.89
C PHE A 101 -2.06 9.91 8.73
N ALA A 102 -1.81 8.61 8.58
CA ALA A 102 -2.42 7.60 9.44
C ALA A 102 -1.99 7.78 10.90
N ILE A 103 -0.71 8.03 11.15
CA ILE A 103 -0.18 8.33 12.50
C ILE A 103 -0.83 9.61 13.05
N ALA A 104 -0.92 10.66 12.25
CA ALA A 104 -1.56 11.91 12.65
C ALA A 104 -3.04 11.68 13.02
N GLU A 105 -3.79 10.92 12.21
CA GLU A 105 -5.18 10.56 12.51
C GLU A 105 -5.30 9.80 13.83
N GLY A 106 -4.45 8.79 14.04
CA GLY A 106 -4.47 7.97 15.26
C GLY A 106 -4.01 8.68 16.54
N THR A 107 -3.30 9.83 16.42
CA THR A 107 -2.74 10.56 17.57
C THR A 107 -3.44 11.89 17.85
N LEU A 108 -3.74 12.68 16.83
CA LEU A 108 -4.36 14.01 16.93
C LEU A 108 -5.89 13.96 16.73
N GLY A 109 -6.39 12.95 16.03
CA GLY A 109 -7.79 12.88 15.61
C GLY A 109 -8.19 13.98 14.62
N GLY A 110 -9.47 14.05 14.25
CA GLY A 110 -10.05 15.22 13.57
C GLY A 110 -10.25 15.13 12.05
N GLY A 111 -10.28 13.94 11.44
CA GLY A 111 -10.67 13.80 10.02
C GLY A 111 -9.54 14.01 9.01
N SER A 112 -8.29 13.85 9.46
CA SER A 112 -7.08 13.80 8.62
C SER A 112 -7.15 12.68 7.56
N PHE A 113 -8.09 11.74 7.71
CA PHE A 113 -8.46 10.75 6.69
C PHE A 113 -8.62 11.32 5.29
N PHE A 114 -9.28 12.48 5.14
CA PHE A 114 -9.44 13.11 3.82
C PHE A 114 -8.25 13.99 3.45
N GLY A 115 -7.62 14.64 4.43
CA GLY A 115 -6.49 15.54 4.20
C GLY A 115 -5.22 14.84 3.69
N GLY A 116 -5.05 13.54 3.95
CA GLY A 116 -3.92 12.78 3.43
C GLY A 116 -4.06 12.31 1.98
N PHE A 117 -5.23 12.46 1.37
CA PHE A 117 -5.57 11.96 0.02
C PHE A 117 -6.04 13.03 -0.97
N LEU A 118 -6.16 14.29 -0.51
CA LEU A 118 -6.39 15.49 -1.31
C LEU A 118 -5.09 16.29 -1.40
#